data_AF-A0A955HMD0-F1
#
_entry.id   AF-A0A955HMD0-F1
#
_cell.length_a   1.000
_cell.length_b   1.000
_cell.length_c   1.000
_cell.angle_alpha   90.00
_cell.angle_beta   90.00
_cell.angle_gamma   90.00
#
_symmetry.space_group_name_H-M   'P 1'
#
loop_
_entity.id
_entity.type
_entity.pdbx_description
1 polymer ?
#
loop_
_entity_poly.entity_id
_entity_poly.type
_entity_poly.pdbx_seq_one_letter_code
_entity_poly.pdbx_strand_id
1 'polypeptide(L)'
;MGILVEASTQIENIPVTPKAEEAADWLQQCIQSLMDECVNWTTTNTQAVTKLTLSDLSLPEMESTLTARIQSTTFLSDLGMPLSPYENSLVSKAALVNLLGSYMVTRKDGKPYTTHPMVAAMIIDRFSQLPPEKQQTAHILALVHDFIEEDTLRLYLEGNTDPTAGCITPDWNLSLIQNLKRAKEMLNTVFPDIKAGDAALELMEPIIENETVSNEYKHARFVYWLQLRAEKDPFIRTVKLADKIHYILDLDYITKDEELTDIEKAEKLTSRLAKTYFSMYTLMHTPDGELHPDTPELMWKTFVCILKDLLATFKIERSEDSDFAKTFEKYKAAYLQNHSTFYTECTNYALEVDLTI
;
A
#
# COMPACT_ATOMS: atom_id res chain seq x y z
N MET A 1 20.85 -13.65 -28.65
CA MET A 1 19.51 -14.24 -28.90
C MET A 1 19.20 -15.26 -27.80
N GLY A 2 18.89 -14.82 -26.59
CA GLY A 2 18.65 -15.78 -25.50
C GLY A 2 18.33 -15.18 -24.13
N ILE A 3 17.72 -14.00 -24.06
CA ILE A 3 17.32 -13.32 -22.79
C ILE A 3 15.87 -12.80 -22.89
N LEU A 4 15.16 -13.09 -23.99
CA LEU A 4 13.89 -12.43 -24.36
C LEU A 4 12.61 -13.24 -24.02
N VAL A 5 12.74 -14.45 -23.45
CA VAL A 5 11.61 -15.37 -23.16
C VAL A 5 11.10 -15.29 -21.71
N GLU A 6 11.77 -14.56 -20.81
CA GLU A 6 11.62 -14.78 -19.36
C GLU A 6 10.41 -14.08 -18.70
N ALA A 7 9.91 -12.94 -19.17
CA ALA A 7 8.99 -12.12 -18.36
C ALA A 7 7.58 -12.70 -18.17
N SER A 8 6.98 -13.30 -19.21
CA SER A 8 5.65 -13.92 -19.10
C SER A 8 5.68 -15.38 -18.66
N THR A 9 6.74 -16.10 -19.05
CA THR A 9 6.98 -17.48 -18.59
C THR A 9 7.31 -17.52 -17.10
N GLN A 10 7.93 -16.47 -16.54
CA GLN A 10 8.19 -16.39 -15.09
C GLN A 10 6.90 -16.49 -14.26
N ILE A 11 5.78 -15.88 -14.68
CA ILE A 11 4.50 -16.03 -13.97
C ILE A 11 4.04 -17.49 -14.02
N GLU A 12 4.13 -18.15 -15.17
CA GLU A 12 3.69 -19.53 -15.37
C GLU A 12 4.54 -20.54 -14.61
N ASN A 13 5.84 -20.28 -14.51
CA ASN A 13 6.83 -21.18 -13.94
C ASN A 13 6.89 -21.13 -12.40
N ILE A 14 6.27 -20.13 -11.75
CA ILE A 14 6.19 -20.11 -10.29
C ILE A 14 5.28 -21.26 -9.82
N PRO A 15 5.80 -22.22 -9.04
CA PRO A 15 5.02 -23.35 -8.56
C PRO A 15 3.91 -22.88 -7.62
N VAL A 16 2.66 -23.14 -8.01
CA VAL A 16 1.48 -22.89 -7.19
C VAL A 16 1.10 -24.16 -6.43
N THR A 17 0.72 -24.03 -5.16
CA THR A 17 0.28 -25.15 -4.32
C THR A 17 -1.23 -25.09 -4.08
N PRO A 18 -1.92 -26.21 -3.80
CA PRO A 18 -3.37 -26.21 -3.57
C PRO A 18 -3.84 -25.19 -2.52
N LYS A 19 -3.09 -25.03 -1.41
CA LYS A 19 -3.41 -24.03 -0.37
C LYS A 19 -3.41 -22.58 -0.88
N ALA A 20 -2.59 -22.28 -1.88
CA ALA A 20 -2.51 -20.95 -2.45
C ALA A 20 -3.69 -20.70 -3.41
N GLU A 21 -4.11 -21.72 -4.16
CA GLU A 21 -5.32 -21.69 -4.99
C GLU A 21 -6.56 -21.49 -4.12
N GLU A 22 -6.71 -22.30 -3.06
CA GLU A 22 -7.79 -22.17 -2.08
C GLU A 22 -7.83 -20.78 -1.43
N ALA A 23 -6.66 -20.22 -1.10
CA ALA A 23 -6.56 -18.87 -0.54
C ALA A 23 -6.94 -17.77 -1.56
N ALA A 24 -6.52 -17.93 -2.82
CA ALA A 24 -6.85 -17.01 -3.91
C ALA A 24 -8.35 -17.05 -4.22
N ASP A 25 -8.92 -18.24 -4.36
CA ASP A 25 -10.35 -18.46 -4.56
C ASP A 25 -11.16 -17.84 -3.42
N TRP A 26 -10.76 -18.09 -2.17
CA TRP A 26 -11.41 -17.50 -1.01
C TRP A 26 -11.35 -15.97 -1.05
N LEU A 27 -10.18 -15.39 -1.35
CA LEU A 27 -10.03 -13.93 -1.44
C LEU A 27 -10.92 -13.35 -2.53
N GLN A 28 -10.92 -13.92 -3.74
CA GLN A 28 -11.75 -13.45 -4.85
C GLN A 28 -13.25 -13.55 -4.52
N GLN A 29 -13.68 -14.62 -3.84
CA GLN A 29 -15.08 -14.81 -3.44
C GLN A 29 -15.50 -13.87 -2.30
N CYS A 30 -14.57 -13.52 -1.41
CA CYS A 30 -14.87 -12.74 -0.21
C CYS A 30 -14.52 -11.25 -0.31
N ILE A 31 -13.71 -10.81 -1.29
CA ILE A 31 -13.18 -9.43 -1.32
C ILE A 31 -14.28 -8.37 -1.25
N GLN A 32 -15.38 -8.54 -1.98
CA GLN A 32 -16.48 -7.58 -1.94
C GLN A 32 -17.13 -7.54 -0.55
N SER A 33 -17.35 -8.70 0.09
CA SER A 33 -17.89 -8.74 1.45
C SER A 33 -16.94 -8.12 2.48
N LEU A 34 -15.63 -8.32 2.33
CA LEU A 34 -14.61 -7.69 3.18
C LEU A 34 -14.62 -6.17 3.00
N MET A 35 -14.70 -5.69 1.75
CA MET A 35 -14.81 -4.27 1.45
C MET A 35 -16.10 -3.68 2.05
N ASP A 36 -17.24 -4.34 1.89
CA ASP A 36 -18.53 -3.90 2.44
C ASP A 36 -18.50 -3.83 3.97
N GLU A 37 -17.88 -4.81 4.64
CA GLU A 37 -17.69 -4.79 6.08
C GLU A 37 -16.82 -3.60 6.52
N CYS A 38 -15.72 -3.35 5.82
CA CYS A 38 -14.86 -2.19 6.09
C CYS A 38 -15.60 -0.86 5.83
N VAL A 39 -16.35 -0.75 4.72
CA VAL A 39 -17.15 0.45 4.40
C VAL A 39 -18.21 0.70 5.48
N ASN A 40 -18.93 -0.34 5.91
CA ASN A 40 -19.93 -0.24 6.96
C ASN A 40 -19.30 0.23 8.27
N TRP A 41 -18.19 -0.40 8.68
CA TRP A 41 -17.45 -0.01 9.86
C TRP A 41 -16.99 1.45 9.79
N THR A 42 -16.38 1.86 8.68
CA THR A 42 -15.89 3.24 8.50
C THR A 42 -17.05 4.24 8.51
N THR A 43 -18.16 3.92 7.84
CA THR A 43 -19.35 4.80 7.79
C THR A 43 -19.94 5.01 9.18
N THR A 44 -20.13 3.93 9.95
CA THR A 44 -20.63 4.01 11.33
C THR A 44 -19.72 4.85 12.21
N ASN A 45 -18.40 4.64 12.14
CA ASN A 45 -17.46 5.40 12.97
C ASN A 45 -17.30 6.85 12.49
N THR A 46 -17.39 7.11 11.18
CA THR A 46 -17.38 8.47 10.61
C THR A 46 -18.57 9.26 11.12
N GLN A 47 -19.79 8.71 11.10
CA GLN A 47 -20.98 9.37 11.66
C GLN A 47 -20.82 9.72 13.14
N ALA A 48 -20.12 8.88 13.91
CA ALA A 48 -19.81 9.18 15.31
C ALA A 48 -18.78 10.32 15.43
N VAL A 49 -17.75 10.33 14.58
CA VAL A 49 -16.70 11.34 14.56
C VAL A 49 -17.17 12.70 14.01
N THR A 50 -18.08 12.74 13.02
CA THR A 50 -18.64 13.98 12.47
C THR A 50 -19.38 14.79 13.54
N LYS A 51 -19.98 14.12 14.55
CA LYS A 51 -20.56 14.79 15.73
C LYS A 51 -19.53 15.55 16.58
N LEU A 52 -18.24 15.30 16.33
CA LEU A 52 -17.10 15.90 17.03
C LEU A 52 -16.38 16.99 16.19
N THR A 53 -16.93 17.38 15.03
CA THR A 53 -16.52 18.55 14.22
C THR A 53 -15.02 18.61 13.89
N LEU A 54 -14.48 17.53 13.33
CA LEU A 54 -13.04 17.40 13.02
C LEU A 54 -12.55 18.08 11.73
N SER A 55 -13.43 18.64 10.92
CA SER A 55 -13.10 19.13 9.56
C SER A 55 -12.07 20.26 9.53
N ASP A 56 -11.83 20.93 10.66
CA ASP A 56 -11.09 22.19 10.71
C ASP A 56 -9.77 22.07 11.49
N LEU A 57 -9.32 20.85 11.80
CA LEU A 57 -8.11 20.65 12.61
C LEU A 57 -6.83 20.70 11.78
N SER A 58 -5.88 21.50 12.23
CA SER A 58 -4.49 21.47 11.77
C SER A 58 -3.76 20.21 12.23
N LEU A 59 -2.66 19.84 11.59
CA LEU A 59 -1.80 18.70 11.96
C LEU A 59 -1.39 18.63 13.47
N PRO A 60 -1.04 19.75 14.15
CA PRO A 60 -0.81 19.76 15.62
C PRO A 60 -2.08 19.46 16.42
N GLU A 61 -3.22 19.93 15.94
CA GLU A 61 -4.51 19.63 16.53
C GLU A 61 -4.91 18.19 16.25
N MET A 62 -4.54 17.61 15.11
CA MET A 62 -4.69 16.18 14.85
C MET A 62 -3.79 15.34 15.76
N GLU A 63 -2.54 15.71 15.98
CA GLU A 63 -1.64 15.01 16.90
C GLU A 63 -2.17 15.00 18.34
N SER A 64 -2.55 16.17 18.84
CA SER A 64 -3.15 16.30 20.17
C SER A 64 -4.52 15.63 20.26
N THR A 65 -5.33 15.68 19.20
CA THR A 65 -6.66 15.02 19.13
C THR A 65 -6.54 13.52 19.00
N LEU A 66 -5.62 12.99 18.18
CA LEU A 66 -5.31 11.57 18.05
C LEU A 66 -4.85 11.05 19.41
N THR A 67 -3.85 11.70 20.00
CA THR A 67 -3.32 11.33 21.32
C THR A 67 -4.41 11.40 22.39
N ALA A 68 -5.16 12.51 22.46
CA ALA A 68 -6.23 12.69 23.43
C ALA A 68 -7.41 11.75 23.20
N ARG A 69 -7.76 11.37 21.96
CA ARG A 69 -8.87 10.44 21.66
C ARG A 69 -8.46 8.98 21.80
N ILE A 70 -7.21 8.63 21.50
CA ILE A 70 -6.61 7.33 21.84
C ILE A 70 -6.52 7.17 23.37
N GLN A 71 -6.27 8.26 24.11
CA GLN A 71 -6.26 8.25 25.58
C GLN A 71 -7.65 8.32 26.19
N SER A 72 -8.57 9.08 25.59
CA SER A 72 -9.93 9.33 26.09
C SER A 72 -10.98 8.40 25.51
N THR A 73 -10.57 7.29 24.84
CA THR A 73 -11.46 6.20 24.40
C THR A 73 -12.20 5.58 25.59
N THR A 74 -13.22 6.33 26.00
CA THR A 74 -14.41 5.91 26.67
C THR A 74 -15.22 5.27 25.56
N PHE A 75 -15.56 3.99 25.70
CA PHE A 75 -16.45 3.28 24.80
C PHE A 75 -17.61 4.21 24.39
N LEU A 76 -17.87 4.34 23.09
CA LEU A 76 -19.12 4.92 22.58
C LEU A 76 -20.26 3.95 22.93
N SER A 77 -20.62 3.89 24.21
CA SER A 77 -21.59 2.95 24.80
C SER A 77 -23.03 3.23 24.39
N ASP A 78 -23.31 4.39 23.80
CA ASP A 78 -24.68 4.87 23.62
C ASP A 78 -25.30 4.49 22.26
N LEU A 79 -24.62 3.64 21.45
CA LEU A 79 -25.06 3.32 20.08
C LEU A 79 -25.37 1.83 19.81
N GLY A 80 -25.48 0.99 20.84
CA GLY A 80 -26.17 -0.30 20.72
C GLY A 80 -25.60 -1.30 19.71
N MET A 81 -24.29 -1.25 19.43
CA MET A 81 -23.57 -2.31 18.72
C MET A 81 -22.31 -2.69 19.49
N PRO A 82 -21.88 -3.97 19.47
CA PRO A 82 -20.59 -4.34 20.01
C PRO A 82 -19.51 -3.80 19.06
N LEU A 83 -19.05 -2.58 19.30
CA LEU A 83 -17.63 -2.30 19.16
C LEU A 83 -16.99 -3.19 20.23
N SER A 84 -16.70 -4.46 19.91
CA SER A 84 -15.80 -5.25 20.76
C SER A 84 -14.62 -4.33 21.06
N PRO A 85 -14.19 -4.20 22.31
CA PRO A 85 -13.33 -3.12 22.75
C PRO A 85 -12.26 -2.85 21.71
N TYR A 86 -11.92 -1.58 21.47
CA TYR A 86 -10.51 -1.31 21.28
C TYR A 86 -9.87 -1.85 22.58
N GLU A 87 -9.56 -3.14 22.63
CA GLU A 87 -8.74 -3.69 23.69
C GLU A 87 -7.49 -2.80 23.72
N ASN A 88 -6.77 -2.72 24.83
CA ASN A 88 -5.49 -2.02 24.87
C ASN A 88 -4.43 -2.61 23.89
N SER A 89 -4.83 -3.38 22.87
CA SER A 89 -4.05 -3.86 21.76
C SER A 89 -3.60 -2.71 20.84
N LEU A 90 -2.36 -2.81 20.37
CA LEU A 90 -1.76 -1.86 19.45
C LEU A 90 -2.46 -1.85 18.08
N VAL A 91 -3.04 -2.97 17.65
CA VAL A 91 -3.78 -3.10 16.38
C VAL A 91 -5.03 -2.22 16.37
N SER A 92 -5.80 -2.24 17.46
CA SER A 92 -6.98 -1.41 17.59
C SER A 92 -6.63 0.08 17.54
N LYS A 93 -5.53 0.49 18.17
CA LYS A 93 -5.01 1.87 18.07
C LYS A 93 -4.61 2.23 16.63
N ALA A 94 -3.96 1.32 15.90
CA ALA A 94 -3.57 1.52 14.51
C ALA A 94 -4.78 1.70 13.58
N ALA A 95 -5.85 0.91 13.77
CA ALA A 95 -7.09 1.06 13.02
C ALA A 95 -7.76 2.42 13.29
N LEU A 96 -7.71 2.92 14.53
CA LEU A 96 -8.21 4.24 14.87
C LEU A 96 -7.37 5.36 14.23
N VAL A 97 -6.04 5.25 14.25
CA VAL A 97 -5.13 6.20 13.58
C VAL A 97 -5.42 6.25 12.08
N ASN A 98 -5.56 5.09 11.43
CA ASN A 98 -5.95 4.98 10.04
C ASN A 98 -7.28 5.70 9.77
N LEU A 99 -8.33 5.39 10.52
CA LEU A 99 -9.66 6.00 10.37
C LEU A 99 -9.61 7.53 10.50
N LEU A 100 -8.90 8.04 11.51
CA LEU A 100 -8.85 9.47 11.78
C LEU A 100 -7.98 10.22 10.77
N GLY A 101 -6.89 9.63 10.31
CA GLY A 101 -6.09 10.21 9.23
C GLY A 101 -6.86 10.23 7.90
N SER A 102 -7.60 9.17 7.61
CA SER A 102 -8.40 9.03 6.38
C SER A 102 -9.79 9.65 6.47
N TYR A 103 -10.05 10.48 7.48
CA TYR A 103 -11.37 11.02 7.71
C TYR A 103 -11.86 11.83 6.50
N MET A 104 -12.99 11.40 5.92
CA MET A 104 -13.59 11.95 4.69
C MET A 104 -12.76 11.81 3.40
N VAL A 105 -11.63 11.11 3.43
CA VAL A 105 -10.86 10.74 2.23
C VAL A 105 -11.56 9.55 1.57
N THR A 106 -11.71 9.62 0.25
CA THR A 106 -12.32 8.55 -0.55
C THR A 106 -11.31 7.93 -1.51
N ARG A 107 -11.58 6.74 -2.00
CA ARG A 107 -10.80 6.10 -3.07
C ARG A 107 -11.39 6.47 -4.41
N LYS A 108 -10.70 6.06 -5.49
CA LYS A 108 -11.15 6.28 -6.88
C LYS A 108 -12.50 5.65 -7.20
N ASP A 109 -12.92 4.66 -6.42
CA ASP A 109 -14.23 4.00 -6.53
C ASP A 109 -15.30 4.62 -5.61
N GLY A 110 -14.98 5.72 -4.91
CA GLY A 110 -15.86 6.43 -4.00
C GLY A 110 -15.98 5.82 -2.59
N LYS A 111 -15.38 4.64 -2.33
CA LYS A 111 -15.37 4.06 -0.98
C LYS A 111 -14.45 4.85 -0.05
N PRO A 112 -14.65 4.83 1.29
CA PRO A 112 -13.73 5.47 2.22
C PRO A 112 -12.31 4.91 2.10
N TYR A 113 -11.30 5.77 2.20
CA TYR A 113 -9.88 5.37 2.05
C TYR A 113 -9.44 4.34 3.10
N THR A 114 -9.96 4.43 4.33
CA THR A 114 -9.71 3.50 5.43
C THR A 114 -9.86 2.02 5.05
N THR A 115 -10.73 1.72 4.08
CA THR A 115 -11.02 0.35 3.61
C THR A 115 -9.77 -0.36 3.08
N HIS A 116 -8.88 0.36 2.39
CA HIS A 116 -7.70 -0.24 1.77
C HIS A 116 -6.70 -0.78 2.80
N PRO A 117 -6.22 0.02 3.78
CA PRO A 117 -5.33 -0.48 4.83
C PRO A 117 -5.97 -1.59 5.69
N MET A 118 -7.29 -1.55 5.92
CA MET A 118 -7.99 -2.59 6.66
C MET A 118 -7.97 -3.94 5.94
N VAL A 119 -8.25 -3.97 4.64
CA VAL A 119 -8.19 -5.23 3.88
C VAL A 119 -6.76 -5.76 3.77
N ALA A 120 -5.77 -4.88 3.56
CA ALA A 120 -4.36 -5.28 3.57
C ALA A 120 -3.98 -5.95 4.91
N ALA A 121 -4.42 -5.37 6.03
CA ALA A 121 -4.20 -5.94 7.35
C ALA A 121 -4.87 -7.32 7.54
N MET A 122 -6.10 -7.51 7.04
CA MET A 122 -6.78 -8.81 7.07
C MET A 122 -6.08 -9.87 6.22
N ILE A 123 -5.50 -9.48 5.08
CA ILE A 123 -4.69 -10.38 4.24
C ILE A 123 -3.45 -10.86 5.02
N ILE A 124 -2.77 -9.96 5.74
CA ILE A 124 -1.60 -10.31 6.56
C ILE A 124 -2.00 -11.26 7.70
N ASP A 125 -3.11 -10.97 8.39
CA ASP A 125 -3.63 -11.81 9.46
C ASP A 125 -3.91 -13.25 9.01
N ARG A 126 -4.44 -13.40 7.79
CA ARG A 126 -4.84 -14.72 7.26
C ARG A 126 -3.73 -15.49 6.56
N PHE A 127 -2.83 -14.81 5.86
CA PHE A 127 -1.98 -15.47 4.86
C PHE A 127 -0.48 -15.34 5.09
N SER A 128 -0.04 -14.41 5.94
CA SER A 128 1.40 -14.14 6.09
C SER A 128 2.21 -15.29 6.68
N GLN A 129 1.58 -16.14 7.50
CA GLN A 129 2.23 -17.22 8.25
C GLN A 129 3.40 -16.72 9.12
N LEU A 130 3.43 -15.43 9.44
CA LEU A 130 4.44 -14.84 10.30
C LEU A 130 4.27 -15.32 11.75
N PRO A 131 5.35 -15.41 12.55
CA PRO A 131 5.25 -15.58 13.99
C PRO A 131 4.37 -14.48 14.62
N PRO A 132 3.61 -14.76 15.71
CA PRO A 132 2.61 -13.84 16.25
C PRO A 132 3.11 -12.41 16.49
N GLU A 133 4.32 -12.24 17.04
CA GLU A 133 4.91 -10.91 17.29
C GLU A 133 5.17 -10.14 15.99
N LYS A 134 5.74 -10.80 14.97
CA LYS A 134 6.00 -10.19 13.65
C LYS A 134 4.70 -9.92 12.89
N GLN A 135 3.73 -10.81 13.03
CA GLN A 135 2.41 -10.67 12.43
C GLN A 135 1.67 -9.45 12.98
N GLN A 136 1.74 -9.23 14.30
CA GLN A 136 1.15 -8.04 14.93
C GLN A 136 1.77 -6.75 14.40
N THR A 137 3.10 -6.69 14.31
CA THR A 137 3.80 -5.53 13.71
C THR A 137 3.37 -5.32 12.27
N ALA A 138 3.41 -6.35 11.42
CA ALA A 138 3.00 -6.25 10.02
C ALA A 138 1.53 -5.80 9.88
N HIS A 139 0.64 -6.25 10.76
CA HIS A 139 -0.75 -5.82 10.83
C HIS A 139 -0.85 -4.32 11.15
N ILE A 140 -0.18 -3.85 12.21
CA ILE A 140 -0.18 -2.42 12.59
C ILE A 140 0.35 -1.58 11.43
N LEU A 141 1.46 -1.99 10.82
CA LEU A 141 2.07 -1.29 9.71
C LEU A 141 1.17 -1.24 8.49
N ALA A 142 0.49 -2.34 8.13
CA ALA A 142 -0.49 -2.32 7.04
C ALA A 142 -1.63 -1.32 7.30
N LEU A 143 -2.08 -1.17 8.54
CA LEU A 143 -3.12 -0.18 8.88
C LEU A 143 -2.63 1.26 8.74
N VAL A 144 -1.35 1.54 8.97
CA VAL A 144 -0.82 2.92 8.99
C VAL A 144 0.15 3.23 7.84
N HIS A 145 0.36 2.33 6.89
CA HIS A 145 1.39 2.51 5.86
C HIS A 145 1.10 3.71 4.94
N ASP A 146 -0.17 3.95 4.64
CA ASP A 146 -0.63 5.11 3.86
C ASP A 146 -0.92 6.35 4.72
N PHE A 147 -0.66 6.26 6.03
CA PHE A 147 -0.71 7.44 6.90
C PHE A 147 0.37 8.45 6.52
N ILE A 148 1.46 7.99 5.92
CA ILE A 148 2.50 8.85 5.35
C ILE A 148 2.59 8.58 3.84
N GLU A 149 2.03 9.50 3.05
CA GLU A 149 2.06 9.42 1.59
C GLU A 149 2.56 10.74 1.03
N GLU A 150 3.68 10.70 0.29
CA GLU A 150 4.35 11.91 -0.19
C GLU A 150 3.50 12.65 -1.24
N ASP A 151 2.82 11.93 -2.14
CA ASP A 151 1.99 12.54 -3.20
C ASP A 151 0.85 13.34 -2.65
N THR A 152 0.21 12.73 -1.67
CA THR A 152 -0.84 13.33 -0.88
C THR A 152 -0.38 14.64 -0.28
N LEU A 153 0.69 14.63 0.52
CA LEU A 153 1.18 15.84 1.19
C LEU A 153 1.57 16.92 0.18
N ARG A 154 2.16 16.53 -0.95
CA ARG A 154 2.54 17.45 -2.03
C ARG A 154 1.32 18.09 -2.69
N LEU A 155 0.36 17.29 -3.16
CA LEU A 155 -0.86 17.78 -3.80
C LEU A 155 -1.62 18.73 -2.88
N TYR A 156 -1.72 18.36 -1.60
CA TYR A 156 -2.28 19.27 -0.60
C TYR A 156 -1.48 20.56 -0.54
N LEU A 157 -0.17 20.56 -0.32
CA LEU A 157 0.66 21.79 -0.24
C LEU A 157 0.55 22.70 -1.48
N GLU A 158 0.24 22.15 -2.65
CA GLU A 158 0.00 22.90 -3.89
C GLU A 158 -1.42 23.52 -3.99
N GLY A 159 -2.27 23.30 -2.98
CA GLY A 159 -3.66 23.75 -2.97
C GLY A 159 -4.61 22.84 -3.76
N ASN A 160 -4.14 21.67 -4.19
CA ASN A 160 -4.96 20.70 -4.91
C ASN A 160 -5.70 19.82 -3.91
N THR A 161 -7.04 19.91 -3.93
CA THR A 161 -7.90 19.02 -3.17
C THR A 161 -8.10 17.74 -3.99
N ASP A 162 -7.16 16.80 -3.88
CA ASP A 162 -7.40 15.44 -4.35
C ASP A 162 -8.16 14.70 -3.24
N PRO A 163 -9.46 14.35 -3.43
CA PRO A 163 -10.22 13.62 -2.43
C PRO A 163 -9.69 12.20 -2.19
N THR A 164 -8.73 11.75 -3.00
CA THR A 164 -8.06 10.45 -2.92
C THR A 164 -6.66 10.49 -2.32
N ALA A 165 -6.17 11.67 -1.98
CA ALA A 165 -4.92 11.86 -1.26
C ALA A 165 -5.08 11.37 0.20
N GLY A 166 -4.21 10.45 0.61
CA GLY A 166 -4.07 9.91 1.95
C GLY A 166 -3.88 10.93 3.09
N CYS A 167 -3.43 10.48 4.24
CA CYS A 167 -4.24 10.69 5.43
C CYS A 167 -3.69 11.70 6.47
N ILE A 168 -3.20 12.85 6.03
CA ILE A 168 -2.84 13.99 6.89
C ILE A 168 -3.01 15.32 6.13
N THR A 169 -3.76 16.28 6.69
CA THR A 169 -3.73 17.68 6.22
C THR A 169 -2.38 18.31 6.54
N PRO A 170 -1.54 18.70 5.56
CA PRO A 170 -0.21 19.23 5.83
C PRO A 170 -0.26 20.54 6.60
N ASP A 171 0.78 20.81 7.38
CA ASP A 171 1.03 22.15 7.90
C ASP A 171 1.64 22.97 6.76
N TRP A 172 0.88 23.92 6.25
CA TRP A 172 1.24 24.78 5.12
C TRP A 172 2.46 25.66 5.39
N ASN A 173 2.90 25.78 6.65
CA ASN A 173 4.13 26.50 7.01
C ASN A 173 5.38 25.61 6.94
N LEU A 174 5.22 24.30 6.74
CA LEU A 174 6.30 23.33 6.68
C LEU A 174 6.54 22.88 5.23
N SER A 175 7.79 22.63 4.89
CA SER A 175 8.15 21.92 3.66
C SER A 175 7.62 20.48 3.67
N LEU A 176 7.60 19.82 2.51
CA LEU A 176 7.22 18.41 2.37
C LEU A 176 8.02 17.50 3.32
N ILE A 177 9.35 17.62 3.31
CA ILE A 177 10.25 16.86 4.20
C ILE A 177 9.94 17.12 5.68
N GLN A 178 9.64 18.36 6.06
CA GLN A 178 9.27 18.68 7.45
C GLN A 178 7.91 18.07 7.85
N ASN A 179 6.92 18.06 6.94
CA ASN A 179 5.66 17.37 7.16
C ASN A 179 5.84 15.85 7.30
N LEU A 180 6.71 15.23 6.49
CA LEU A 180 7.07 13.81 6.59
C LEU A 180 7.72 13.47 7.95
N LYS A 181 8.72 14.25 8.37
CA LYS A 181 9.40 14.07 9.68
C LYS A 181 8.42 14.19 10.84
N ARG A 182 7.52 15.15 10.76
CA ARG A 182 6.47 15.33 11.76
C ARG A 182 5.52 14.14 11.82
N ALA A 183 5.02 13.66 10.67
CA ALA A 183 4.13 12.50 10.62
C ALA A 183 4.80 11.24 11.21
N LYS A 184 6.09 11.06 10.91
CA LYS A 184 6.94 10.03 11.50
C LYS A 184 7.03 10.15 13.02
N GLU A 185 7.33 11.34 13.55
CA GLU A 185 7.40 11.59 14.99
C GLU A 185 6.07 11.31 15.70
N MET A 186 4.95 11.69 15.09
CA MET A 186 3.61 11.39 15.59
C MET A 186 3.36 9.89 15.70
N LEU A 187 3.59 9.14 14.61
CA LEU A 187 3.41 7.69 14.61
C LEU A 187 4.35 6.98 15.60
N ASN A 188 5.60 7.43 15.70
CA ASN A 188 6.55 6.89 16.68
C ASN A 188 6.16 7.23 18.13
N THR A 189 5.48 8.35 18.35
CA THR A 189 4.95 8.70 19.68
C THR A 189 3.76 7.80 20.06
N VAL A 190 2.90 7.48 19.10
CA VAL A 190 1.74 6.58 19.32
C VAL A 190 2.18 5.11 19.44
N PHE A 191 3.18 4.70 18.67
CA PHE A 191 3.69 3.33 18.58
C PHE A 191 5.21 3.26 18.82
N PRO A 192 5.70 3.62 20.02
CA PRO A 192 7.13 3.75 20.29
C PRO A 192 7.89 2.42 20.20
N ASP A 193 7.25 1.32 20.57
CA ASP A 193 7.90 0.01 20.65
C ASP A 193 8.28 -0.57 19.28
N ILE A 194 7.52 -0.23 18.24
CA ILE A 194 7.72 -0.73 16.87
C ILE A 194 8.20 0.35 15.90
N LYS A 195 8.34 1.60 16.36
CA LYS A 195 8.71 2.75 15.53
C LYS A 195 7.92 2.83 14.22
N ALA A 196 6.59 2.82 14.35
CA ALA A 196 5.69 2.72 13.19
C ALA A 196 5.87 3.85 12.17
N GLY A 197 6.32 5.04 12.59
CA GLY A 197 6.63 6.15 11.69
C GLY A 197 7.85 5.89 10.82
N ASP A 198 8.90 5.27 11.38
CA ASP A 198 10.07 4.86 10.61
C ASP A 198 9.65 3.85 9.55
N ALA A 199 8.96 2.79 9.97
CA ALA A 199 8.48 1.73 9.10
C ALA A 199 7.47 2.21 8.04
N ALA A 200 6.60 3.17 8.35
CA ALA A 200 5.67 3.76 7.37
C ALA A 200 6.43 4.56 6.29
N LEU A 201 7.43 5.36 6.66
CA LEU A 201 8.31 6.03 5.69
C LEU A 201 9.08 5.03 4.82
N GLU A 202 9.47 3.87 5.37
CA GLU A 202 10.12 2.81 4.59
C GLU A 202 9.18 2.21 3.54
N LEU A 203 7.88 2.26 3.79
CA LEU A 203 6.84 1.75 2.89
C LEU A 203 6.33 2.79 1.88
N MET A 204 6.58 4.08 2.05
CA MET A 204 5.99 5.09 1.16
C MET A 204 6.59 5.07 -0.26
N GLU A 205 5.85 5.60 -1.24
CA GLU A 205 6.35 5.85 -2.60
C GLU A 205 7.01 7.23 -2.66
N PRO A 206 8.35 7.31 -2.79
CA PRO A 206 9.03 8.58 -2.75
C PRO A 206 8.91 9.31 -4.09
N ILE A 207 8.54 10.58 -4.06
CA ILE A 207 8.27 11.36 -5.28
C ILE A 207 9.55 11.93 -5.86
N ILE A 208 9.56 12.03 -7.19
CA ILE A 208 10.58 12.76 -7.94
C ILE A 208 9.87 13.87 -8.72
N GLU A 209 10.15 15.12 -8.33
CA GLU A 209 9.53 16.32 -8.88
C GLU A 209 10.01 16.68 -10.30
N ASN A 210 11.05 16.03 -10.81
CA ASN A 210 11.62 16.37 -12.10
C ASN A 210 10.70 15.92 -13.26
N GLU A 211 10.03 16.87 -13.92
CA GLU A 211 9.14 16.61 -15.07
C GLU A 211 9.86 15.94 -16.26
N THR A 212 11.19 15.97 -16.32
CA THR A 212 11.96 15.31 -17.38
C THR A 212 12.14 13.81 -17.16
N VAL A 213 11.84 13.28 -15.97
CA VAL A 213 11.95 11.84 -15.71
C VAL A 213 10.68 11.09 -16.08
N SER A 214 10.83 9.93 -16.70
CA SER A 214 9.69 9.12 -17.12
C SER A 214 9.00 8.43 -15.94
N ASN A 215 7.75 7.99 -16.14
CA ASN A 215 7.01 7.22 -15.14
C ASN A 215 7.73 5.89 -14.79
N GLU A 216 8.43 5.30 -15.75
CA GLU A 216 9.24 4.11 -15.54
C GLU A 216 10.41 4.38 -14.60
N TYR A 217 11.09 5.52 -14.73
CA TYR A 217 12.15 5.93 -13.80
C TYR A 217 11.61 6.13 -12.38
N LYS A 218 10.51 6.88 -12.23
CA LYS A 218 9.89 7.14 -10.92
C LYS A 218 9.53 5.84 -10.22
N HIS A 219 8.87 4.93 -10.94
CA HIS A 219 8.47 3.65 -10.38
C HIS A 219 9.66 2.73 -10.10
N ALA A 220 10.66 2.69 -10.97
CA ALA A 220 11.87 1.91 -10.75
C ALA A 220 12.65 2.40 -9.51
N ARG A 221 12.76 3.72 -9.30
CA ARG A 221 13.32 4.30 -8.08
C ARG A 221 12.53 3.87 -6.84
N PHE A 222 11.21 3.90 -6.89
CA PHE A 222 10.38 3.43 -5.78
C PHE A 222 10.60 1.95 -5.47
N VAL A 223 10.64 1.09 -6.49
CA VAL A 223 10.93 -0.34 -6.27
C VAL A 223 12.33 -0.54 -5.69
N TYR A 224 13.32 0.23 -6.15
CA TYR A 224 14.67 0.23 -5.60
C TYR A 224 14.69 0.67 -4.12
N TRP A 225 13.97 1.74 -3.80
CA TRP A 225 13.77 2.21 -2.43
C TRP A 225 13.25 1.08 -1.54
N LEU A 226 12.14 0.43 -1.94
CA LEU A 226 11.55 -0.66 -1.17
C LEU A 226 12.52 -1.83 -0.98
N GLN A 227 13.30 -2.20 -1.98
CA GLN A 227 14.30 -3.28 -1.83
C GLN A 227 15.39 -2.91 -0.82
N LEU A 228 15.96 -1.71 -0.95
CA LEU A 228 16.97 -1.20 -0.01
C LEU A 228 16.43 -1.19 1.42
N ARG A 229 15.17 -0.82 1.61
CA ARG A 229 14.53 -0.85 2.93
C ARG A 229 14.24 -2.28 3.39
N ALA A 230 13.78 -3.15 2.51
CA ALA A 230 13.44 -4.54 2.83
C ALA A 230 14.64 -5.42 3.20
N GLU A 231 15.87 -4.99 2.88
CA GLU A 231 17.10 -5.61 3.42
C GLU A 231 17.26 -5.39 4.93
N LYS A 232 16.73 -4.28 5.45
CA LYS A 232 16.73 -3.96 6.88
C LYS A 232 15.53 -4.53 7.57
N ASP A 233 14.38 -4.40 6.91
CA ASP A 233 13.13 -4.86 7.47
C ASP A 233 12.34 -5.83 6.57
N PRO A 234 12.40 -7.14 6.88
CA PRO A 234 11.66 -8.17 6.19
C PRO A 234 10.14 -7.93 6.09
N PHE A 235 9.52 -7.22 7.05
CA PHE A 235 8.06 -7.00 7.00
C PHE A 235 7.63 -6.17 5.80
N ILE A 236 8.54 -5.38 5.20
CA ILE A 236 8.22 -4.53 4.05
C ILE A 236 7.68 -5.39 2.89
N ARG A 237 8.28 -6.57 2.70
CA ARG A 237 7.81 -7.52 1.70
C ARG A 237 6.39 -7.99 1.97
N THR A 238 6.09 -8.30 3.24
CA THR A 238 4.76 -8.77 3.65
C THR A 238 3.70 -7.69 3.47
N VAL A 239 3.96 -6.48 3.98
CA VAL A 239 3.01 -5.37 3.92
C VAL A 239 2.76 -4.93 2.48
N LYS A 240 3.83 -4.79 1.67
CA LYS A 240 3.68 -4.42 0.26
C LYS A 240 3.01 -5.49 -0.59
N LEU A 241 3.25 -6.76 -0.30
CA LEU A 241 2.54 -7.83 -0.99
C LEU A 241 1.05 -7.83 -0.63
N ALA A 242 0.67 -7.58 0.63
CA ALA A 242 -0.73 -7.44 1.03
C ALA A 242 -1.41 -6.23 0.36
N ASP A 243 -0.75 -5.07 0.36
CA ASP A 243 -1.17 -3.87 -0.38
C ASP A 243 -1.44 -4.23 -1.85
N LYS A 244 -0.47 -4.86 -2.53
CA LYS A 244 -0.62 -5.20 -3.96
C LYS A 244 -1.63 -6.29 -4.26
N ILE A 245 -1.85 -7.25 -3.36
CA ILE A 245 -2.96 -8.21 -3.49
C ILE A 245 -4.30 -7.47 -3.48
N HIS A 246 -4.53 -6.61 -2.49
CA HIS A 246 -5.74 -5.79 -2.47
C HIS A 246 -5.85 -4.90 -3.71
N TYR A 247 -4.76 -4.25 -4.11
CA TYR A 247 -4.72 -3.36 -5.27
C TYR A 247 -5.19 -4.03 -6.57
N ILE A 248 -4.78 -5.29 -6.82
CA ILE A 248 -5.21 -6.02 -8.03
C ILE A 248 -6.62 -6.59 -7.90
N LEU A 249 -7.08 -6.91 -6.70
CA LEU A 249 -8.46 -7.38 -6.47
C LEU A 249 -9.48 -6.23 -6.59
N ASP A 250 -9.03 -4.99 -6.38
CA ASP A 250 -9.86 -3.79 -6.48
C ASP A 250 -9.67 -3.04 -7.81
N LEU A 251 -9.45 -3.77 -8.91
CA LEU A 251 -9.37 -3.17 -10.26
C LEU A 251 -10.75 -2.92 -10.90
N ASP A 252 -11.82 -3.34 -10.23
CA ASP A 252 -13.20 -3.23 -10.70
C ASP A 252 -13.60 -1.81 -11.09
N TYR A 253 -13.07 -0.79 -10.41
CA TYR A 253 -13.37 0.60 -10.76
C TYR A 253 -12.93 0.98 -12.16
N ILE A 254 -11.88 0.35 -12.72
CA ILE A 254 -11.45 0.59 -14.11
C ILE A 254 -12.49 0.02 -15.06
N THR A 255 -12.99 -1.19 -14.76
CA THR A 255 -13.99 -1.85 -15.61
C THR A 255 -15.34 -1.15 -15.55
N LYS A 256 -15.69 -0.58 -14.40
CA LYS A 256 -16.94 0.14 -14.11
C LYS A 256 -16.90 1.62 -14.49
N ASP A 257 -15.74 2.16 -14.85
CA ASP A 257 -15.60 3.53 -15.33
C ASP A 257 -16.29 3.66 -16.70
N GLU A 258 -17.41 4.39 -16.74
CA GLU A 258 -18.19 4.60 -17.96
C GLU A 258 -17.54 5.60 -18.93
N GLU A 259 -16.56 6.38 -18.47
CA GLU A 259 -15.85 7.37 -19.29
C GLU A 259 -14.78 6.73 -20.19
N LEU A 260 -14.38 5.50 -19.89
CA LEU A 260 -13.35 4.78 -20.63
C LEU A 260 -13.93 3.85 -21.69
N THR A 261 -13.33 3.88 -22.87
CA THR A 261 -13.56 2.89 -23.92
C THR A 261 -13.00 1.52 -23.52
N ASP A 262 -13.49 0.44 -24.14
CA ASP A 262 -12.99 -0.91 -23.90
C ASP A 262 -11.48 -1.04 -24.17
N ILE A 263 -10.96 -0.30 -25.16
CA ILE A 263 -9.53 -0.25 -25.47
C ILE A 263 -8.75 0.40 -24.34
N GLU A 264 -9.18 1.58 -23.87
CA GLU A 264 -8.53 2.28 -22.75
C GLU A 264 -8.59 1.47 -21.45
N LYS A 265 -9.70 0.76 -21.21
CA LYS A 265 -9.83 -0.19 -20.09
C LYS A 265 -8.78 -1.29 -20.20
N ALA A 266 -8.68 -1.94 -21.35
CA ALA A 266 -7.71 -3.00 -21.58
C ALA A 266 -6.26 -2.50 -21.43
N GLU A 267 -5.93 -1.33 -21.98
CA GLU A 267 -4.60 -0.72 -21.86
C GLU A 267 -4.26 -0.36 -20.41
N LYS A 268 -5.19 0.27 -19.68
CA LYS A 268 -5.00 0.62 -18.27
C LYS A 268 -4.83 -0.62 -17.39
N LEU A 269 -5.66 -1.66 -17.60
CA LEU A 269 -5.56 -2.93 -16.88
C LEU A 269 -4.22 -3.62 -17.16
N THR A 270 -3.84 -3.72 -18.44
CA THR A 270 -2.56 -4.32 -18.87
C THR A 270 -1.38 -3.59 -18.23
N SER A 271 -1.35 -2.26 -18.31
CA SER A 271 -0.29 -1.45 -17.75
C SER A 271 -0.18 -1.60 -16.23
N ARG A 272 -1.31 -1.59 -15.51
CA ARG A 272 -1.34 -1.75 -14.05
C ARG A 272 -0.93 -3.12 -13.58
N LEU A 273 -1.41 -4.19 -14.22
CA LEU A 273 -1.03 -5.55 -13.87
C LEU A 273 0.46 -5.78 -14.17
N ALA A 274 0.98 -5.29 -15.31
CA ALA A 274 2.40 -5.37 -15.64
C ALA A 274 3.27 -4.60 -14.64
N LYS A 275 2.87 -3.35 -14.29
CA LYS A 275 3.56 -2.53 -13.29
C LYS A 275 3.59 -3.24 -11.93
N THR A 276 2.44 -3.75 -11.48
CA THR A 276 2.32 -4.42 -10.17
C THR A 276 3.14 -5.71 -10.12
N TYR A 277 3.10 -6.51 -11.20
CA TYR A 277 3.91 -7.72 -11.29
C TYR A 277 5.40 -7.38 -11.27
N PHE A 278 5.84 -6.37 -12.02
CA PHE A 278 7.22 -5.89 -11.95
C PHE A 278 7.64 -5.49 -10.53
N SER A 279 6.83 -4.71 -9.82
CA SER A 279 7.15 -4.28 -8.45
C SER A 279 7.32 -5.48 -7.52
N MET A 280 6.35 -6.40 -7.53
CA MET A 280 6.32 -7.52 -6.59
C MET A 280 7.36 -8.58 -6.96
N TYR A 281 7.54 -8.90 -8.24
CA TYR A 281 8.60 -9.82 -8.65
C TYR A 281 9.96 -9.32 -8.19
N THR A 282 10.28 -8.06 -8.48
CA THR A 282 11.56 -7.43 -8.10
C THR A 282 11.74 -7.43 -6.57
N LEU A 283 10.69 -7.10 -5.80
CA LEU A 283 10.79 -7.05 -4.34
C LEU A 283 10.87 -8.44 -3.67
N MET A 284 10.23 -9.46 -4.26
CA MET A 284 10.14 -10.82 -3.69
C MET A 284 11.29 -11.74 -4.09
N HIS A 285 12.10 -11.40 -5.09
CA HIS A 285 13.19 -12.24 -5.56
C HIS A 285 14.55 -11.64 -5.26
N THR A 286 15.54 -12.52 -5.12
CA THR A 286 16.95 -12.15 -5.12
C THR A 286 17.40 -11.79 -6.54
N PRO A 287 18.56 -11.11 -6.71
CA PRO A 287 19.06 -10.72 -8.03
C PRO A 287 19.32 -11.88 -9.01
N ASP A 288 19.53 -13.09 -8.50
CA ASP A 288 19.68 -14.33 -9.28
C ASP A 288 18.33 -14.96 -9.70
N GLY A 289 17.21 -14.38 -9.26
CA GLY A 289 15.86 -14.81 -9.63
C GLY A 289 15.26 -15.90 -8.73
N GLU A 290 15.93 -16.30 -7.65
CA GLU A 290 15.35 -17.16 -6.62
C GLU A 290 14.37 -16.37 -5.74
N LEU A 291 13.44 -17.07 -5.10
CA LEU A 291 12.53 -16.43 -4.14
C LEU A 291 13.34 -16.00 -2.90
N HIS A 292 13.22 -14.73 -2.50
CA HIS A 292 13.92 -14.23 -1.32
C HIS A 292 13.45 -15.00 -0.06
N PRO A 293 14.36 -15.38 0.85
CA PRO A 293 14.01 -16.19 2.03
C PRO A 293 13.00 -15.52 2.98
N ASP A 294 12.95 -14.19 2.97
CA ASP A 294 11.99 -13.40 3.75
C ASP A 294 10.63 -13.19 3.05
N THR A 295 10.46 -13.69 1.83
CA THR A 295 9.17 -13.60 1.13
C THR A 295 8.16 -14.54 1.79
N PRO A 296 6.97 -14.06 2.18
CA PRO A 296 5.90 -14.94 2.67
C PRO A 296 5.37 -15.81 1.52
N GLU A 297 5.91 -17.02 1.38
CA GLU A 297 5.73 -17.89 0.22
C GLU A 297 4.25 -18.15 -0.10
N LEU A 298 3.41 -18.40 0.91
CA LEU A 298 1.97 -18.58 0.68
C LEU A 298 1.35 -17.33 0.05
N MET A 299 1.61 -16.14 0.61
CA MET A 299 1.08 -14.88 0.05
C MET A 299 1.58 -14.64 -1.36
N TRP A 300 2.86 -14.93 -1.65
CA TRP A 300 3.41 -14.75 -2.99
C TRP A 300 2.69 -15.64 -4.01
N LYS A 301 2.51 -16.92 -3.67
CA LYS A 301 1.78 -17.85 -4.53
C LYS A 301 0.31 -17.45 -4.68
N THR A 302 -0.34 -16.98 -3.62
CA THR A 302 -1.71 -16.45 -3.67
C THR A 302 -1.80 -15.24 -4.61
N PHE A 303 -0.87 -14.29 -4.52
CA PHE A 303 -0.78 -13.15 -5.45
C PHE A 303 -0.64 -13.62 -6.90
N VAL A 304 0.24 -14.60 -7.16
CA VAL A 304 0.45 -15.16 -8.51
C VAL A 304 -0.81 -15.84 -9.05
N CYS A 305 -1.55 -16.58 -8.21
CA CYS A 305 -2.85 -17.15 -8.59
C CYS A 305 -3.83 -16.06 -9.02
N ILE A 306 -4.04 -15.06 -8.18
CA ILE A 306 -4.96 -13.95 -8.47
C ILE A 306 -4.55 -13.23 -9.75
N LEU A 307 -3.25 -12.95 -9.92
CA LEU A 307 -2.73 -12.31 -11.12
C LEU A 307 -3.02 -13.14 -12.38
N LYS A 308 -2.81 -14.46 -12.35
CA LYS A 308 -3.10 -15.37 -13.47
C LYS A 308 -4.59 -15.32 -13.84
N ASP A 309 -5.47 -15.36 -12.85
CA ASP A 309 -6.92 -15.34 -13.07
C ASP A 309 -7.38 -14.01 -13.65
N LEU A 310 -6.84 -12.89 -13.17
CA LEU A 310 -7.16 -11.56 -13.70
C LEU A 310 -6.66 -11.39 -15.14
N LEU A 311 -5.44 -11.85 -15.45
CA LEU A 311 -4.91 -11.83 -16.82
C LEU A 311 -5.80 -12.64 -17.77
N ALA A 312 -6.28 -13.81 -17.34
CA ALA A 312 -7.21 -14.63 -18.11
C ALA A 312 -8.58 -13.96 -18.27
N THR A 313 -9.14 -13.44 -17.17
CA THR A 313 -10.46 -12.78 -17.12
C THR A 313 -10.51 -11.56 -18.03
N PHE A 314 -9.46 -10.74 -18.04
CA PHE A 314 -9.35 -9.56 -18.88
C PHE A 314 -8.77 -9.85 -20.27
N LYS A 315 -8.49 -11.12 -20.60
CA LYS A 315 -7.93 -11.56 -21.89
C LYS A 315 -6.63 -10.82 -22.26
N ILE A 316 -5.78 -10.58 -21.27
CA ILE A 316 -4.52 -9.88 -21.47
C ILE A 316 -3.49 -10.86 -22.04
N GLU A 317 -2.99 -10.54 -23.24
CA GLU A 317 -1.97 -11.35 -23.89
C GLU A 317 -0.64 -11.29 -23.13
N ARG A 318 0.06 -12.43 -23.09
CA ARG A 318 1.32 -12.60 -22.38
C ARG A 318 2.45 -13.05 -23.32
N SER A 319 2.25 -13.00 -24.64
CA SER A 319 3.32 -13.26 -25.60
C SER A 319 4.45 -12.23 -25.44
N GLU A 320 5.65 -12.53 -25.95
CA GLU A 320 6.78 -11.59 -25.90
C GLU A 320 6.48 -10.25 -26.58
N ASP A 321 5.64 -10.28 -27.60
CA ASP A 321 5.20 -9.09 -28.34
C ASP A 321 3.98 -8.40 -27.71
N SER A 322 3.46 -8.90 -26.59
CA SER A 322 2.28 -8.30 -25.95
C SER A 322 2.61 -6.99 -25.23
N ASP A 323 1.60 -6.15 -25.06
CA ASP A 323 1.75 -4.90 -24.32
C ASP A 323 2.07 -5.13 -22.84
N PHE A 324 1.64 -6.26 -22.28
CA PHE A 324 2.02 -6.67 -20.93
C PHE A 324 3.53 -6.88 -20.82
N ALA A 325 4.11 -7.72 -21.70
CA ALA A 325 5.53 -8.04 -21.70
C ALA A 325 6.38 -6.80 -22.02
N LYS A 326 5.97 -6.00 -23.02
CA LYS A 326 6.63 -4.74 -23.35
C LYS A 326 6.60 -3.74 -22.21
N THR A 327 5.48 -3.62 -21.50
CA THR A 327 5.36 -2.70 -20.36
C THR A 327 6.28 -3.15 -19.22
N PHE A 328 6.25 -4.44 -18.86
CA PHE A 328 7.13 -5.01 -17.84
C PHE A 328 8.61 -4.73 -18.14
N GLU A 329 9.05 -5.00 -19.38
CA GLU A 329 10.45 -4.81 -19.77
C GLU A 329 10.89 -3.34 -19.75
N LYS A 330 9.99 -2.37 -20.01
CA LYS A 330 10.32 -0.95 -19.87
C LYS A 330 10.69 -0.58 -18.42
N TYR A 331 9.91 -1.05 -17.44
CA TYR A 331 10.19 -0.78 -16.02
C TYR A 331 11.46 -1.50 -15.56
N LYS A 332 11.67 -2.77 -15.98
CA LYS A 332 12.89 -3.53 -15.69
C LYS A 332 14.13 -2.87 -16.29
N ALA A 333 14.06 -2.41 -17.54
CA ALA A 333 15.16 -1.71 -18.19
C ALA A 333 15.52 -0.41 -17.44
N ALA A 334 14.52 0.39 -17.06
CA ALA A 334 14.73 1.61 -16.28
C ALA A 334 15.40 1.30 -14.92
N TYR A 335 14.95 0.23 -14.26
CA TYR A 335 15.54 -0.25 -13.00
C TYR A 335 17.03 -0.60 -13.14
N LEU A 336 17.37 -1.45 -14.12
CA LEU A 336 18.74 -1.92 -14.31
C LEU A 336 19.69 -0.82 -14.79
N GLN A 337 19.23 0.07 -15.67
CA GLN A 337 20.05 1.14 -16.24
C GLN A 337 20.45 2.21 -15.22
N ASN A 338 19.61 2.45 -14.21
CA ASN A 338 19.79 3.55 -13.26
C ASN A 338 20.14 3.08 -11.84
N HIS A 339 20.42 1.80 -11.64
CA HIS A 339 20.67 1.19 -10.33
C HIS A 339 21.68 1.97 -9.47
N SER A 340 22.83 2.39 -10.02
CA SER A 340 23.83 3.16 -9.26
C SER A 340 23.34 4.55 -8.86
N THR A 341 22.54 5.18 -9.72
CA THR A 341 21.93 6.49 -9.46
C THR A 341 20.89 6.34 -8.35
N PHE A 342 20.02 5.35 -8.44
CA PHE A 342 19.01 5.06 -7.42
C PHE A 342 19.62 4.79 -6.06
N TYR A 343 20.72 4.02 -5.98
CA TYR A 343 21.41 3.84 -4.71
C TYR A 343 21.74 5.17 -4.04
N THR A 344 22.33 6.11 -4.79
CA THR A 344 22.71 7.43 -4.27
C THR A 344 21.48 8.27 -3.91
N GLU A 345 20.48 8.33 -4.79
CA GLU A 345 19.25 9.09 -4.57
C GLU A 345 18.46 8.59 -3.37
N CYS A 346 18.26 7.27 -3.25
CA CYS A 346 17.55 6.65 -2.15
C CYS A 346 18.33 6.79 -0.83
N THR A 347 19.66 6.67 -0.86
CA THR A 347 20.52 6.90 0.32
C THR A 347 20.40 8.34 0.80
N ASN A 348 20.55 9.32 -0.09
CA ASN A 348 20.43 10.74 0.26
C ASN A 348 19.04 11.05 0.80
N TYR A 349 18.00 10.54 0.13
CA TYR A 349 16.62 10.72 0.57
C TYR A 349 16.37 10.10 1.95
N ALA A 350 16.88 8.89 2.22
CA ALA A 350 16.80 8.29 3.56
C ALA A 350 17.40 9.20 4.63
N LEU A 351 18.55 9.83 4.37
CA LEU A 351 19.15 10.80 5.29
C LEU A 351 18.27 12.03 5.49
N GLU A 352 17.65 12.54 4.42
CA GLU A 352 16.77 13.71 4.49
C GLU A 352 15.55 13.47 5.37
N VAL A 353 14.96 12.26 5.36
CA VAL A 353 13.82 11.88 6.22
C VAL A 353 14.25 11.18 7.54
N ASP A 354 15.53 11.25 7.88
CA ASP A 354 16.15 10.71 9.09
C ASP A 354 15.96 9.18 9.27
N LEU A 355 16.02 8.42 8.18
CA LEU A 355 16.08 6.95 8.19
C LEU A 355 17.52 6.46 8.15
N THR A 356 17.79 5.35 8.85
CA THR A 356 19.12 4.72 8.82
C THR A 356 19.34 3.96 7.51
N ILE A 357 20.52 4.11 6.89
CA ILE A 357 21.00 3.33 5.73
C ILE A 357 21.77 2.10 6.14
#